data_AF-A0A2W6BL95-F1
#
_entry.id   AF-A0A2W6BL95-F1
#
_cell.length_a   1.000
_cell.length_b   1.000
_cell.length_c   1.000
_cell.angle_alpha   90.00
_cell.angle_beta   90.00
_cell.angle_gamma   90.00
#
_symmetry.space_group_name_H-M   'P 1'
#
loop_
_entity.id
_entity.type
_entity.pdbx_description
1 polymer ?
#
loop_
_entity_poly.entity_id
_entity_poly.type
_entity_poly.pdbx_seq_one_letter_code
_entity_poly.pdbx_strand_id
1 'polypeptide(L)'
;MGEAEHGAREKLIDATRTLLWDRGYAATSPRAILEHSGAGQGSMYHHFTGKEALAATALQVTAEHLVARGEVLLAGDGPSVARLSAYLLRQR
;
A
#
# COMPACT_ATOMS: atom_id res chain seq x y z
N MET A 1 15.33 16.77 3.44
CA MET A 1 15.15 16.76 1.97
C MET A 1 15.78 15.49 1.45
N GLY A 2 14.95 14.51 1.17
CA GLY A 2 15.34 13.15 0.83
C GLY A 2 14.07 12.31 0.77
N GLU A 3 13.05 12.80 0.06
CA GLU A 3 12.07 11.88 -0.49
C GLU A 3 12.87 11.01 -1.45
N ALA A 4 13.23 9.81 -0.98
CA ALA A 4 13.87 8.82 -1.83
C ALA A 4 13.02 8.76 -3.11
N GLU A 5 13.65 9.01 -4.24
CA GLU A 5 13.00 8.90 -5.53
C GLU A 5 12.47 7.46 -5.62
N HIS A 6 11.17 7.28 -5.38
CA HIS A 6 10.58 5.95 -5.33
C HIS A 6 10.81 5.30 -6.70
N GLY A 7 11.42 4.11 -6.67
CA GLY A 7 11.67 3.33 -7.86
C GLY A 7 10.36 3.05 -8.60
N ALA A 8 10.47 2.73 -9.89
CA ALA A 8 9.29 2.46 -10.71
C ALA A 8 8.40 1.36 -10.08
N ARG A 9 9.01 0.38 -9.40
CA ARG A 9 8.30 -0.65 -8.65
C ARG A 9 7.44 -0.09 -7.51
N GLU A 10 8.01 0.77 -6.67
CA GLU A 10 7.29 1.34 -5.52
C GLU A 10 6.18 2.29 -6.00
N LYS A 11 6.44 3.12 -7.01
CA LYS A 11 5.42 3.97 -7.64
C LYS A 11 4.22 3.17 -8.14
N LEU A 12 4.46 2.01 -8.74
CA LEU A 12 3.40 1.10 -9.21
C LEU A 12 2.60 0.50 -8.03
N ILE A 13 3.28 0.12 -6.95
CA ILE A 13 2.64 -0.41 -5.74
C ILE A 13 1.73 0.66 -5.13
N ASP A 14 2.24 1.86 -4.89
CA ASP A 14 1.50 2.94 -4.25
C ASP A 14 0.29 3.37 -5.09
N ALA A 15 0.48 3.53 -6.41
CA ALA A 15 -0.63 3.81 -7.30
C ALA A 15 -1.71 2.72 -7.26
N THR A 16 -1.29 1.45 -7.23
CA THR A 16 -2.25 0.33 -7.14
C THR A 16 -2.99 0.36 -5.82
N ARG A 17 -2.33 0.64 -4.69
CA ARG A 17 -2.98 0.77 -3.37
C ARG A 17 -4.08 1.82 -3.39
N THR A 18 -3.77 3.03 -3.88
CA THR A 18 -4.74 4.13 -3.99
C THR A 18 -5.94 3.71 -4.84
N LEU A 19 -5.69 3.16 -6.03
CA LEU A 19 -6.75 2.78 -6.95
C LEU A 19 -7.61 1.63 -6.42
N LEU A 20 -7.02 0.66 -5.72
CA LEU A 20 -7.78 -0.42 -5.09
C LEU A 20 -8.67 0.10 -3.97
N TRP A 21 -8.20 1.07 -3.18
CA TRP A 21 -8.99 1.71 -2.13
C TRP A 21 -10.17 2.50 -2.70
N ASP A 22 -9.94 3.27 -3.77
CA ASP A 22 -10.94 4.22 -4.28
C ASP A 22 -12.05 3.55 -5.11
N ARG A 23 -11.71 2.51 -5.89
CA ARG A 23 -12.65 1.91 -6.88
C ARG A 23 -12.65 0.38 -6.92
N GLY A 24 -11.81 -0.26 -6.11
CA GLY A 24 -11.69 -1.72 -6.08
C GLY A 24 -10.92 -2.32 -7.25
N TYR A 25 -10.76 -3.64 -7.20
CA TYR A 25 -9.91 -4.40 -8.13
C TYR A 25 -10.45 -4.43 -9.57
N ALA A 26 -11.74 -4.75 -9.75
CA ALA A 26 -12.32 -4.92 -11.09
C ALA A 26 -12.26 -3.63 -11.93
N ALA A 27 -12.41 -2.47 -11.29
CA ALA A 27 -12.33 -1.16 -11.95
C ALA A 27 -10.88 -0.65 -12.14
N THR A 28 -9.88 -1.36 -11.63
CA THR A 28 -8.48 -0.97 -11.69
C THR A 28 -7.76 -1.67 -12.85
N SER A 29 -7.51 -0.93 -13.93
CA SER A 29 -6.83 -1.44 -15.13
C SER A 29 -5.31 -1.19 -15.09
N PRO A 30 -4.49 -2.02 -15.78
CA PRO A 30 -3.05 -1.79 -15.94
C PRO A 30 -2.71 -0.39 -16.42
N ARG A 31 -3.50 0.11 -17.38
CA ARG A 31 -3.35 1.46 -17.93
C ARG A 31 -3.53 2.53 -16.86
N ALA A 32 -4.60 2.43 -16.07
CA ALA A 32 -4.87 3.42 -15.03
C ALA A 32 -3.83 3.36 -13.90
N ILE A 33 -3.25 2.19 -13.61
CA ILE A 33 -2.11 2.06 -12.68
C ILE A 33 -0.88 2.79 -13.22
N LEU A 34 -0.54 2.57 -14.50
CA LEU A 34 0.60 3.23 -15.14
C LEU A 34 0.42 4.76 -15.18
N GLU A 35 -0.78 5.23 -15.55
CA GLU A 35 -1.12 6.65 -15.54
C GLU A 35 -1.02 7.27 -14.15
N HIS A 36 -1.55 6.60 -13.12
CA HIS A 36 -1.51 7.11 -11.74
C HIS A 36 -0.11 7.03 -11.11
N SER A 37 0.69 6.04 -11.47
CA SER A 37 2.05 5.85 -10.90
C SER A 37 3.10 6.80 -11.49
N GLY A 38 2.85 7.35 -12.69
CA GLY A 38 3.86 8.11 -13.42
C GLY A 38 5.10 7.28 -13.81
N ALA A 39 5.02 5.94 -13.71
CA ALA A 39 6.09 5.05 -14.12
C ALA A 39 6.17 4.92 -15.65
N GLY A 40 7.36 4.60 -16.16
CA GLY A 40 7.58 4.44 -17.59
C GLY A 40 6.75 3.32 -18.21
N GLN A 41 6.41 3.47 -19.50
CA GLN A 41 5.78 2.40 -20.27
C GLN A 41 6.70 1.17 -20.26
N GLY A 42 6.18 0.02 -19.83
CA GLY A 42 6.94 -1.23 -19.67
C GLY A 42 7.44 -1.52 -18.25
N SER A 43 7.49 -0.52 -17.35
CA SER A 43 7.94 -0.74 -15.97
C SER A 43 7.07 -1.76 -15.22
N MET A 44 5.76 -1.78 -15.48
CA MET A 44 4.85 -2.75 -14.86
C MET A 44 5.24 -4.19 -15.20
N TYR A 45 5.46 -4.48 -16.48
CA TYR A 45 5.81 -5.83 -16.94
C TYR A 45 7.26 -6.22 -16.65
N HIS A 46 8.12 -5.24 -16.36
CA HIS A 46 9.47 -5.50 -15.87
C HIS A 46 9.47 -5.95 -14.41
N HIS A 47 8.60 -5.39 -13.57
CA HIS A 47 8.57 -5.67 -12.13
C HIS A 47 7.54 -6.73 -11.72
N PHE A 48 6.46 -6.90 -12.49
CA PHE A 48 5.34 -7.76 -12.15
C PHE A 48 4.87 -8.57 -13.36
N THR A 49 4.43 -9.80 -13.12
CA THR A 49 3.92 -10.70 -14.15
C THR A 49 2.51 -10.33 -14.64
N GLY A 50 1.88 -9.30 -14.07
CA GLY A 50 0.55 -8.84 -14.43
C GLY A 50 -0.10 -7.99 -13.35
N LYS A 51 -1.36 -7.57 -13.58
CA LYS A 51 -2.14 -6.76 -12.63
C LYS A 51 -2.45 -7.53 -11.35
N GLU A 52 -2.64 -8.85 -11.45
CA GLU A 52 -2.96 -9.74 -10.34
C GLU A 52 -1.79 -9.75 -9.34
N ALA A 53 -0.57 -9.96 -9.84
CA ALA A 53 0.64 -9.98 -9.03
C ALA A 53 0.92 -8.62 -8.38
N LEU A 54 0.70 -7.52 -9.12
CA LEU A 54 0.85 -6.17 -8.58
C LEU A 54 -0.21 -5.86 -7.51
N ALA A 55 -1.48 -6.20 -7.75
CA ALA A 55 -2.56 -6.01 -6.79
C ALA A 55 -2.34 -6.82 -5.51
N ALA A 56 -1.93 -8.09 -5.64
CA ALA A 56 -1.56 -8.93 -4.50
C ALA A 56 -0.42 -8.31 -3.69
N THR A 57 0.62 -7.81 -4.36
CA THR A 57 1.75 -7.12 -3.70
C THR A 57 1.28 -5.85 -2.99
N ALA A 58 0.45 -5.04 -3.64
CA ALA A 58 -0.11 -3.81 -3.06
C ALA A 58 -0.94 -4.09 -1.80
N LEU A 59 -1.76 -5.15 -1.82
CA LEU A 59 -2.53 -5.60 -0.66
C LEU A 59 -1.61 -6.11 0.45
N GLN A 60 -0.59 -6.90 0.11
CA GLN A 60 0.39 -7.41 1.07
C GLN A 60 1.13 -6.29 1.79
N VAL A 61 1.67 -5.31 1.04
CA VAL A 61 2.34 -4.13 1.62
C VAL A 61 1.37 -3.32 2.50
N THR A 62 0.11 -3.22 2.08
CA THR A 62 -0.92 -2.56 2.90
C THR A 62 -1.16 -3.30 4.22
N ALA A 63 -1.27 -4.62 4.18
CA ALA A 63 -1.45 -5.46 5.36
C ALA A 63 -0.23 -5.35 6.30
N GLU A 64 0.98 -5.42 5.76
CA GLU A 64 2.23 -5.26 6.51
C GLU A 64 2.29 -3.90 7.22
N HIS A 65 1.93 -2.80 6.52
CA HIS A 65 1.87 -1.48 7.13
C HIS A 65 0.82 -1.40 8.24
N LEU A 66 -0.35 -2.03 8.07
CA LEU A 66 -1.41 -2.07 9.09
C LEU A 66 -0.99 -2.87 10.33
N VAL A 67 -0.27 -3.97 10.15
CA VAL A 67 0.26 -4.79 11.23
C VAL A 67 1.37 -4.03 11.97
N ALA A 68 2.39 -3.54 11.26
CA ALA A 68 3.51 -2.82 11.86
C ALA A 68 3.06 -1.61 12.69
N ARG A 69 2.11 -0.81 12.17
CA ARG A 69 1.52 0.31 12.93
C ARG A 69 0.77 -0.18 14.16
N GLY A 70 0.08 -1.31 14.06
CA GLY A 70 -0.59 -1.96 15.17
C GLY A 70 0.37 -2.40 16.26
N GLU A 71 1.48 -3.04 15.88
CA GLU A 71 2.53 -3.50 16.79
C GLU A 71 3.15 -2.34 17.56
N VAL A 72 3.45 -1.22 16.89
CA VAL A 72 3.99 -0.02 17.55
C VAL A 72 3.03 0.53 18.61
N LEU A 73 1.74 0.64 18.30
CA LEU A 73 0.74 1.14 19.24
C LEU A 73 0.53 0.19 20.42
N LEU A 74 0.54 -1.12 20.15
CA LEU A 74 0.36 -2.14 21.18
C LEU A 74 1.63 -2.34 22.02
N ALA A 75 2.83 -2.08 21.50
CA ALA A 75 4.08 -2.20 22.24
C ALA A 75 4.40 -0.97 23.13
N GLY A 76 3.61 0.10 23.03
CA GLY A 76 3.80 1.31 23.84
C GLY A 76 3.59 1.10 25.34
N ASP A 77 3.86 2.15 26.12
CA ASP A 77 3.71 2.15 27.57
C ASP A 77 2.26 2.42 28.03
N GLY A 78 2.00 2.14 29.31
CA GLY A 78 0.73 2.44 29.98
C GLY A 78 -0.28 1.28 30.01
N PRO A 79 -1.48 1.52 30.58
CA PRO A 79 -2.47 0.48 30.80
C PRO A 79 -2.87 -0.23 29.50
N SER A 80 -2.94 -1.56 29.54
CA SER A 80 -3.27 -2.39 28.37
C SER A 80 -4.60 -2.00 27.71
N VAL A 81 -5.59 -1.60 28.50
CA VAL A 81 -6.90 -1.16 27.99
C VAL A 81 -6.78 0.15 27.19
N ALA A 82 -5.88 1.06 27.57
CA ALA A 82 -5.67 2.32 26.87
C ALA A 82 -5.00 2.07 25.51
N ARG A 83 -3.99 1.18 25.47
CA ARG A 83 -3.33 0.75 24.22
C ARG A 83 -4.28 0.04 23.27
N LEU A 84 -5.10 -0.87 23.80
CA LEU A 84 -6.11 -1.57 23.01
C LEU A 84 -7.18 -0.61 22.46
N SER A 85 -7.64 0.33 23.28
CA SER A 85 -8.60 1.36 22.85
C SER A 85 -8.02 2.23 21.74
N ALA A 86 -6.76 2.69 21.88
CA ALA A 86 -6.07 3.45 20.83
C ALA A 86 -5.90 2.65 19.53
N TYR A 87 -5.59 1.35 19.63
CA TYR A 87 -5.52 0.46 18.47
C TYR A 87 -6.88 0.32 17.76
N LEU A 88 -7.96 0.11 18.51
CA LEU A 88 -9.30 -0.16 17.97
C LEU A 88 -9.98 1.07 17.39
N LEU A 89 -9.75 2.25 17.98
CA LEU A 89 -10.40 3.51 17.59
C LEU A 89 -9.66 4.27 16.47
N ARG A 90 -8.59 3.70 15.90
CA ARG A 90 -7.89 4.34 14.79
C ARG A 90 -8.73 4.29 13.50
N GLN A 91 -8.66 5.36 12.70
CA GLN A 91 -9.10 5.29 11.31
C GLN A 91 -8.15 4.42 10.49
N ARG A 92 -8.71 3.66 9.55
CA ARG A 92 -8.00 2.76 8.63
C ARG A 92 -7.79 3.44 7.29
#